data_AF-A0ABD3V3X8-F1
#
_entry.id   AF-A0ABD3V3X8-F1
#
_cell.length_a   1.000
_cell.length_b   1.000
_cell.length_c   1.000
_cell.angle_alpha   90.00
_cell.angle_beta   90.00
_cell.angle_gamma   90.00
#
_symmetry.space_group_name_H-M   'P 1'
#
loop_
_entity.id
_entity.type
_entity.pdbx_description
1 polymer ?
#
loop_
_entity_poly.entity_id
_entity_poly.type
_entity_poly.pdbx_seq_one_letter_code
_entity_poly.pdbx_strand_id
1 'polypeptide(L)'
;MPIKVYVWLPHGDNVGHSSMTLSDGTHISWWPSDKEAKKKSNLKSIYSSPASLSQNLDEDIYLEGNFQPNENYSLPDGFIDEDAISKWWGSFSSKENYRVLDQNCCHVVFKALEAGNAWNFIKDEDVKSLGKKLLTPSEIDRLLKKLKLSIDLADKPGL
;
A
#
# COMPACT_ATOMS: atom_id res chain seq x y z
N MET A 1 7.81 15.39 -6.29
CA MET A 1 6.76 14.67 -7.05
C MET A 1 5.85 14.09 -6.00
N PRO A 2 4.52 14.17 -6.12
CA PRO A 2 3.64 13.68 -5.07
C PRO A 2 3.88 12.20 -4.82
N ILE A 3 3.75 11.78 -3.56
CA ILE A 3 3.68 10.36 -3.21
C ILE A 3 2.45 9.78 -3.91
N LYS A 4 2.63 8.64 -4.57
CA LYS A 4 1.54 7.94 -5.26
C LYS A 4 1.20 6.65 -4.54
N VAL A 5 -0.09 6.36 -4.39
CA VAL A 5 -0.57 5.08 -3.87
C VAL A 5 -1.49 4.45 -4.90
N TYR A 6 -1.17 3.22 -5.27
CA TYR A 6 -1.85 2.44 -6.28
C TYR A 6 -2.67 1.35 -5.62
N VAL A 7 -3.89 1.13 -6.11
CA VAL A 7 -4.78 0.08 -5.59
C VAL A 7 -5.36 -0.72 -6.76
N TRP A 8 -5.14 -2.03 -6.72
CA TRP A 8 -5.81 -3.02 -7.56
C TRP A 8 -6.85 -3.73 -6.71
N LEU A 9 -8.12 -3.54 -7.05
CA LEU A 9 -9.24 -4.22 -6.40
C LEU A 9 -9.29 -5.70 -6.84
N PRO A 10 -9.85 -6.60 -6.02
CA PRO A 10 -9.98 -8.00 -6.38
C PRO A 10 -10.74 -8.18 -7.71
N HIS A 11 -10.22 -9.05 -8.59
CA HIS A 11 -10.83 -9.37 -9.88
C HIS A 11 -10.60 -10.84 -10.24
N GLY A 12 -11.68 -11.58 -10.49
CA GLY A 12 -11.61 -13.02 -10.74
C GLY A 12 -10.96 -13.76 -9.56
N ASP A 13 -9.88 -14.50 -9.84
CA ASP A 13 -9.09 -15.21 -8.82
C ASP A 13 -7.99 -14.33 -8.18
N ASN A 14 -7.83 -13.08 -8.63
CA ASN A 14 -6.86 -12.16 -8.07
C ASN A 14 -7.43 -11.48 -6.82
N VAL A 15 -6.69 -11.56 -5.72
CA VAL A 15 -7.05 -10.93 -4.43
C VAL A 15 -6.81 -9.43 -4.41
N GLY A 16 -6.15 -8.90 -5.45
CA GLY A 16 -5.77 -7.51 -5.61
C GLY A 16 -4.53 -7.14 -4.81
N HIS A 17 -4.09 -5.90 -4.99
CA HIS A 17 -2.77 -5.42 -4.56
C HIS A 17 -2.81 -3.94 -4.19
N SER A 18 -1.81 -3.50 -3.42
CA SER A 18 -1.56 -2.08 -3.22
C SER A 18 -0.07 -1.83 -3.08
N SER A 19 0.40 -0.74 -3.67
CA SER A 19 1.77 -0.28 -3.57
C SER A 19 1.84 1.25 -3.50
N MET A 20 3.00 1.77 -3.10
CA MET A 20 3.25 3.19 -2.93
C MET A 20 4.57 3.58 -3.60
N THR A 21 4.62 4.73 -4.28
CA THR A 21 5.86 5.32 -4.80
C THR A 21 6.10 6.65 -4.11
N LEU A 22 7.27 6.80 -3.49
CA LEU A 22 7.70 8.04 -2.84
C LEU A 22 8.15 9.09 -3.86
N SER A 23 8.34 10.33 -3.41
CA SER A 23 8.70 11.45 -4.29
C SER A 23 10.07 11.26 -4.97
N ASP A 24 10.97 10.54 -4.31
CA ASP A 24 12.32 10.20 -4.78
C ASP A 24 12.35 9.01 -5.75
N GLY A 25 11.20 8.37 -6.01
CA GLY A 25 11.07 7.20 -6.88
C GLY A 25 11.20 5.85 -6.16
N THR A 26 11.45 5.83 -4.86
CA THR A 26 11.41 4.60 -4.05
C THR A 26 10.03 3.96 -4.16
N HIS A 27 9.97 2.71 -4.64
CA HIS A 27 8.73 1.96 -4.78
C HIS A 27 8.58 0.93 -3.65
N ILE A 28 7.50 1.08 -2.88
CA ILE A 28 7.11 0.22 -1.78
C ILE A 28 6.01 -0.72 -2.30
N SER A 29 6.41 -1.93 -2.64
CA SER A 29 5.53 -3.02 -3.06
C SER A 29 6.03 -4.32 -2.44
N TRP A 30 5.11 -5.17 -1.96
CA TRP A 30 5.46 -6.32 -1.14
C TRP A 30 4.95 -7.63 -1.71
N TRP A 31 5.59 -8.12 -2.76
CA TRP A 31 5.31 -9.45 -3.32
C TRP A 31 6.20 -10.55 -2.72
N PRO A 32 5.73 -11.81 -2.64
CA PRO A 32 6.61 -12.94 -2.32
C PRO A 32 7.67 -13.11 -3.42
N SER A 33 8.89 -13.48 -3.08
CA SER A 33 10.00 -13.65 -4.03
C SER A 33 9.86 -14.88 -4.92
N ASP A 34 9.11 -15.89 -4.47
CA ASP A 34 8.88 -17.12 -5.21
C ASP A 34 7.92 -16.90 -6.39
N LYS A 35 8.37 -17.24 -7.60
CA LYS A 35 7.60 -17.09 -8.84
C LYS A 35 6.30 -17.92 -8.84
N GLU A 36 6.28 -19.07 -8.18
CA GLU A 36 5.07 -19.89 -8.04
C GLU A 36 4.08 -19.25 -7.05
N ALA A 37 4.60 -18.63 -5.99
CA ALA A 37 3.82 -17.85 -5.03
C ALA A 37 3.25 -16.55 -5.65
N LYS A 38 3.97 -15.94 -6.60
CA LYS A 38 3.49 -14.79 -7.38
C LYS A 38 2.36 -15.15 -8.36
N LYS A 39 2.40 -16.36 -8.95
CA LYS A 39 1.43 -16.81 -9.98
C LYS A 39 0.10 -17.30 -9.44
N LYS A 40 0.05 -17.67 -8.16
CA LYS A 40 -1.15 -18.20 -7.54
C LYS A 40 -1.30 -17.55 -6.18
N SER A 41 -2.29 -16.67 -6.04
CA SER A 41 -2.85 -16.23 -4.74
C SER A 41 -3.52 -17.39 -3.99
N ASN A 42 -2.98 -18.61 -4.11
CA ASN A 42 -3.42 -19.77 -3.35
C ASN A 42 -3.04 -19.51 -1.89
N LEU A 43 -4.01 -18.99 -1.14
CA LEU A 43 -4.03 -18.75 0.31
C LEU A 43 -3.47 -19.92 1.16
N LYS A 44 -3.30 -21.11 0.58
CA LYS A 44 -2.81 -22.32 1.25
C LYS A 44 -1.30 -22.58 1.14
N SER A 45 -0.53 -21.89 0.28
CA SER A 45 0.88 -22.26 -0.01
C SER A 45 1.95 -21.24 0.41
N ILE A 46 1.63 -20.13 1.06
CA ILE A 46 2.63 -19.09 1.38
C ILE A 46 2.55 -18.73 2.87
N TYR A 47 3.05 -19.62 3.73
CA TYR A 47 3.13 -19.38 5.18
C TYR A 47 4.16 -18.29 5.52
N SER A 48 5.20 -18.14 4.69
CA SER A 48 6.16 -17.04 4.74
C SER A 48 7.10 -17.18 3.53
N SER A 49 7.42 -16.10 2.83
CA SER A 49 8.45 -16.09 1.78
C SER A 49 9.31 -14.83 1.89
N PRO A 50 10.58 -14.85 1.46
CA PRO A 50 11.35 -13.63 1.27
C PRO A 50 10.56 -12.67 0.37
N ALA A 51 10.66 -11.37 0.61
CA ALA A 51 9.99 -10.39 -0.22
C ALA A 51 10.87 -9.95 -1.41
N SER A 52 10.24 -9.54 -2.50
CA SER A 52 10.93 -8.93 -3.64
C SER A 52 11.27 -7.47 -3.34
N LEU A 53 12.55 -7.16 -3.08
CA LEU A 53 13.00 -5.81 -2.71
C LEU A 53 13.24 -4.87 -3.91
N SER A 54 13.28 -5.42 -5.13
CA SER A 54 13.52 -4.66 -6.36
C SER A 54 12.26 -4.42 -7.18
N GLN A 55 11.09 -4.52 -6.55
CA GLN A 55 9.81 -4.41 -7.24
C GLN A 55 9.59 -2.96 -7.71
N ASN A 56 9.02 -2.78 -8.90
CA ASN A 56 8.60 -1.47 -9.43
C ASN A 56 7.16 -1.52 -9.96
N LEU A 57 6.61 -0.36 -10.34
CA LEU A 57 5.22 -0.25 -10.80
C LEU A 57 4.94 -1.09 -12.06
N ASP A 58 5.85 -1.14 -13.02
CA ASP A 58 5.65 -1.90 -14.25
C ASP A 58 5.60 -3.41 -13.96
N GLU A 59 6.43 -3.86 -13.02
CA GLU A 59 6.38 -5.24 -12.54
C GLU A 59 5.09 -5.53 -11.75
N ASP A 60 4.58 -4.60 -10.95
CA ASP A 60 3.28 -4.74 -10.28
C ASP A 60 2.15 -4.90 -11.32
N ILE A 61 2.11 -4.03 -12.34
CA ILE A 61 1.15 -4.10 -13.44
C ILE A 61 1.25 -5.46 -14.14
N TYR A 62 2.46 -5.92 -14.44
CA TYR A 62 2.68 -7.22 -15.09
C TYR A 62 2.17 -8.39 -14.22
N LEU A 63 2.47 -8.40 -12.92
CA LEU A 63 2.05 -9.45 -11.98
C LEU A 63 0.53 -9.45 -11.76
N GLU A 64 -0.08 -8.29 -11.83
CA GLU A 64 -1.54 -8.11 -11.84
C GLU A 64 -2.19 -8.52 -13.17
N GLY A 65 -1.43 -9.11 -14.11
CA GLY A 65 -1.98 -9.58 -15.39
C GLY A 65 -2.04 -8.50 -16.48
N ASN A 66 -1.19 -7.48 -16.37
CA ASN A 66 -1.18 -6.26 -17.18
C ASN A 66 -2.39 -5.34 -16.96
N PHE A 67 -3.09 -5.49 -15.84
CA PHE A 67 -4.14 -4.57 -15.44
C PHE A 67 -3.54 -3.33 -14.78
N GLN A 68 -4.04 -2.16 -15.18
CA GLN A 68 -3.73 -0.90 -14.51
C GLN A 68 -4.39 -0.87 -13.11
N PRO A 69 -3.83 -0.10 -12.15
CA PRO A 69 -4.48 0.13 -10.88
C PRO A 69 -5.91 0.63 -11.10
N ASN A 70 -6.86 0.09 -10.33
CA ASN A 70 -8.24 0.60 -10.34
C ASN A 70 -8.30 2.04 -9.83
N GLU A 71 -7.45 2.34 -8.84
CA GLU A 71 -7.36 3.67 -8.23
C GLU A 71 -5.90 4.10 -8.09
N ASN A 72 -5.66 5.41 -8.26
CA ASN A 72 -4.36 6.04 -8.10
C ASN A 72 -4.52 7.35 -7.33
N TYR A 73 -3.98 7.37 -6.12
CA TYR A 73 -4.04 8.50 -5.20
C TYR A 73 -2.72 9.26 -5.23
N SER A 74 -2.78 10.57 -5.38
CA SER A 74 -1.62 11.45 -5.23
C SER A 74 -1.74 12.20 -3.91
N LEU A 75 -0.77 12.01 -3.02
CA LEU A 75 -0.64 12.74 -1.77
C LEU A 75 0.34 13.91 -2.00
N PRO A 76 -0.05 15.17 -1.74
CA PRO A 76 0.81 16.32 -1.96
C PRO A 76 2.12 16.25 -1.18
N ASP A 77 3.17 16.85 -1.72
CA ASP A 77 4.48 16.96 -1.06
C ASP A 77 4.30 17.62 0.33
N GLY A 78 4.86 16.99 1.37
CA GLY A 78 4.75 17.47 2.75
C GLY A 78 3.42 17.17 3.47
N PHE A 79 2.46 16.52 2.80
CA PHE A 79 1.21 16.10 3.44
C PHE A 79 1.44 15.01 4.50
N ILE A 80 2.38 14.08 4.23
CA ILE A 80 2.82 13.07 5.19
C ILE A 80 4.35 13.08 5.29
N ASP A 81 4.89 12.53 6.38
CA ASP A 81 6.33 12.51 6.66
C ASP A 81 7.05 11.44 5.82
N GLU A 82 7.46 11.81 4.60
CA GLU A 82 8.15 10.92 3.67
C GLU A 82 9.48 10.38 4.23
N ASP A 83 10.22 11.19 4.98
CA ASP A 83 11.49 10.77 5.59
C ASP A 83 11.28 9.65 6.62
N ALA A 84 10.20 9.73 7.40
CA ALA A 84 9.81 8.68 8.34
C ALA A 84 9.44 7.39 7.59
N ILE A 85 8.73 7.49 6.45
CA ILE A 85 8.39 6.34 5.60
C ILE A 85 9.66 5.69 5.07
N SER A 86 10.59 6.46 4.50
CA SER A 86 11.85 5.93 3.95
C SER A 86 12.70 5.23 5.01
N LYS A 87 12.82 5.81 6.22
CA LYS A 87 13.53 5.20 7.35
C LYS A 87 12.88 3.91 7.83
N TRP A 88 11.55 3.91 7.93
CA TRP A 88 10.77 2.73 8.27
C TRP A 88 10.97 1.64 7.22
N TRP A 89 10.86 1.99 5.93
CA TRP A 89 10.99 1.05 4.83
C TRP A 89 12.36 0.38 4.79
N GLY A 90 13.45 1.13 4.94
CA GLY A 90 14.80 0.56 5.00
C GLY A 90 15.00 -0.42 6.18
N SER A 91 14.32 -0.17 7.29
CA SER A 91 14.37 -1.06 8.48
C SER A 91 13.47 -2.29 8.33
N PHE A 92 12.30 -2.13 7.70
CA PHE A 92 11.30 -3.19 7.51
C PHE A 92 11.74 -4.17 6.42
N SER A 93 12.09 -3.65 5.24
CA SER A 93 12.45 -4.44 4.05
C SER A 93 13.63 -5.40 4.27
N SER A 94 14.55 -5.07 5.17
CA SER A 94 15.73 -5.87 5.46
C SER A 94 15.50 -7.01 6.47
N LYS A 95 14.37 -7.03 7.19
CA LYS A 95 14.13 -7.94 8.32
C LYS A 95 12.91 -8.83 8.17
N GLU A 96 12.00 -8.46 7.27
CA GLU A 96 10.65 -8.99 7.25
C GLU A 96 10.36 -9.85 6.03
N ASN A 97 9.55 -10.90 6.22
CA ASN A 97 9.08 -11.77 5.15
C ASN A 97 7.66 -11.41 4.72
N TYR A 98 7.28 -11.77 3.50
CA TYR A 98 5.89 -11.72 3.04
C TYR A 98 5.03 -12.75 3.77
N ARG A 99 3.85 -12.35 4.27
CA ARG A 99 2.83 -13.25 4.83
C ARG A 99 1.43 -12.80 4.39
N VAL A 100 0.68 -13.68 3.74
CA VAL A 100 -0.60 -13.34 3.09
C VAL A 100 -1.64 -12.77 4.07
N LEU A 101 -1.68 -13.28 5.30
CA LEU A 101 -2.75 -12.98 6.25
C LEU A 101 -2.53 -11.67 7.02
N ASP A 102 -1.30 -11.39 7.45
CA ASP A 102 -1.00 -10.29 8.38
C ASP A 102 0.16 -9.37 7.93
N GLN A 103 0.77 -9.66 6.78
CA GLN A 103 1.89 -8.91 6.22
C GLN A 103 1.90 -8.96 4.68
N ASN A 104 0.72 -8.71 4.09
CA ASN A 104 0.54 -8.57 2.65
C ASN A 104 0.82 -7.12 2.20
N CYS A 105 0.71 -6.87 0.89
CA CYS A 105 0.96 -5.57 0.28
C CYS A 105 0.14 -4.43 0.90
N CYS A 106 -1.14 -4.70 1.22
CA CYS A 106 -2.02 -3.73 1.87
C CYS A 106 -1.56 -3.39 3.28
N HIS A 107 -1.07 -4.36 4.05
CA HIS A 107 -0.49 -4.09 5.37
C HIS A 107 0.78 -3.25 5.28
N VAL A 108 1.62 -3.47 4.27
CA VAL A 108 2.84 -2.69 4.05
C VAL A 108 2.50 -1.25 3.69
N VAL A 109 1.56 -1.01 2.77
CA VAL A 109 1.08 0.35 2.45
C VAL A 109 0.44 1.00 3.68
N PHE A 110 -0.36 0.28 4.47
CA PHE A 110 -0.93 0.80 5.71
C PHE A 110 0.15 1.23 6.70
N LYS A 111 1.17 0.39 6.94
CA LYS A 111 2.29 0.71 7.83
C LYS A 111 3.14 1.87 7.29
N ALA A 112 3.28 2.00 5.97
CA ALA A 112 3.93 3.15 5.36
C ALA A 112 3.15 4.44 5.65
N LEU A 113 1.82 4.44 5.43
CA LEU A 113 0.96 5.58 5.76
C LEU A 113 1.01 5.92 7.27
N GLU A 114 1.02 4.91 8.13
CA GLU A 114 1.17 5.08 9.58
C GLU A 114 2.52 5.70 9.95
N ALA A 115 3.62 5.20 9.38
CA ALA A 115 4.95 5.76 9.60
C ALA A 115 5.05 7.22 9.14
N GLY A 116 4.34 7.58 8.07
CA GLY A 116 4.21 8.95 7.58
C GLY A 116 3.25 9.83 8.37
N ASN A 117 2.66 9.35 9.46
CA ASN A 117 1.66 10.05 10.27
C ASN A 117 0.38 10.44 9.52
N ALA A 118 -0.03 9.65 8.51
CA ALA A 118 -1.26 9.91 7.75
C ALA A 118 -2.53 9.96 8.62
N TRP A 119 -2.52 9.28 9.77
CA TRP A 119 -3.66 9.22 10.69
C TRP A 119 -3.95 10.55 11.39
N ASN A 120 -3.04 11.52 11.36
CA ASN A 120 -3.32 12.87 11.86
C ASN A 120 -4.39 13.60 11.02
N PHE A 121 -4.67 13.13 9.80
CA PHE A 121 -5.56 13.78 8.85
C PHE A 121 -6.91 13.09 8.72
N ILE A 122 -7.12 11.94 9.36
CA ILE A 122 -8.40 11.23 9.37
C ILE A 122 -8.80 10.89 10.81
N LYS A 123 -10.05 10.50 11.02
CA LYS A 123 -10.49 10.19 12.38
C LYS A 123 -9.98 8.83 12.83
N ASP A 124 -9.60 8.74 14.10
CA ASP A 124 -9.27 7.51 14.81
C ASP A 124 -10.27 6.36 14.57
N GLU A 125 -11.57 6.69 14.54
CA GLU A 125 -12.64 5.72 14.32
C GLU A 125 -12.58 5.10 12.92
N ASP A 126 -12.19 5.87 11.90
CA ASP A 126 -12.04 5.39 10.54
C ASP A 126 -10.89 4.36 10.47
N VAL A 127 -9.77 4.63 11.15
CA VAL A 127 -8.63 3.69 11.25
C VAL A 127 -9.00 2.44 12.05
N LYS A 128 -9.67 2.60 13.20
CA LYS A 128 -10.10 1.49 14.06
C LYS A 128 -11.19 0.61 13.43
N SER A 129 -11.90 1.13 12.44
CA SER A 129 -12.95 0.40 11.72
C SER A 129 -12.44 -0.60 10.69
N LEU A 130 -11.13 -0.58 10.40
CA LEU A 130 -10.51 -1.52 9.47
C LEU A 130 -10.52 -2.96 10.03
N GLY A 131 -10.56 -3.93 9.13
CA GLY A 131 -10.52 -5.35 9.45
C GLY A 131 -9.29 -5.69 10.28
N LYS A 132 -9.50 -6.00 11.57
CA LYS A 132 -8.44 -6.27 12.56
C LYS A 132 -7.50 -7.44 12.24
N LYS A 133 -7.75 -8.22 11.18
CA LYS A 133 -7.02 -9.45 10.86
C LYS A 133 -6.56 -9.58 9.41
N LEU A 134 -7.12 -8.82 8.48
CA LEU A 134 -6.75 -8.89 7.06
C LEU A 134 -7.05 -7.54 6.44
N LEU A 135 -6.01 -6.78 6.12
CA LEU A 135 -6.14 -5.62 5.25
C LEU A 135 -6.21 -6.07 3.79
N THR A 136 -7.24 -5.59 3.11
CA THR A 136 -7.57 -5.83 1.72
C THR A 136 -7.41 -4.56 0.89
N PRO A 137 -7.31 -4.65 -0.45
CA PRO A 137 -7.22 -3.47 -1.31
C PRO A 137 -8.41 -2.52 -1.14
N SER A 138 -9.61 -3.06 -0.93
CA SER A 138 -10.83 -2.28 -0.68
C SER A 138 -10.77 -1.45 0.61
N GLU A 139 -10.07 -1.94 1.63
CA GLU A 139 -9.89 -1.19 2.89
C GLU A 139 -8.86 -0.08 2.73
N ILE A 140 -7.79 -0.33 1.98
CA ILE A 140 -6.80 0.70 1.63
C ILE A 140 -7.44 1.78 0.78
N ASP A 141 -8.22 1.41 -0.23
CA ASP A 141 -9.01 2.34 -1.04
C ASP A 141 -9.93 3.23 -0.18
N ARG A 142 -10.64 2.63 0.78
CA ARG A 142 -11.50 3.38 1.71
C ARG A 142 -10.72 4.40 2.55
N LEU A 143 -9.54 4.04 3.05
CA LEU A 143 -8.68 4.97 3.79
C LEU A 143 -8.16 6.10 2.91
N LEU A 144 -7.71 5.77 1.71
CA LEU A 144 -7.17 6.76 0.77
C LEU A 144 -8.26 7.75 0.31
N LYS A 145 -9.50 7.31 0.15
CA LYS A 145 -10.66 8.20 -0.08
C LYS A 145 -10.85 9.18 1.07
N LYS A 146 -10.66 8.76 2.32
CA LYS A 146 -10.75 9.64 3.49
C LYS A 146 -9.60 10.64 3.54
N LEU A 147 -8.37 10.19 3.30
CA LEU A 147 -7.21 11.07 3.22
C LEU A 147 -7.36 12.11 2.10
N LYS A 148 -7.84 11.68 0.93
CA LYS A 148 -8.15 12.57 -0.19
C LYS A 148 -9.18 13.64 0.18
N LEU A 149 -10.25 13.26 0.86
CA LEU A 149 -11.23 14.23 1.35
C LEU A 149 -10.61 15.25 2.30
N SER A 150 -9.69 14.84 3.17
CA SER A 150 -8.98 15.76 4.06
C SER A 150 -8.05 16.71 3.32
N ILE A 151 -7.35 16.23 2.28
CA ILE A 151 -6.56 17.07 1.37
C ILE A 151 -7.46 18.09 0.68
N ASP A 152 -8.55 17.64 0.06
CA ASP A 152 -9.49 18.48 -0.68
C ASP A 152 -10.16 19.54 0.22
N LEU A 153 -10.29 19.28 1.52
CA LEU A 153 -10.80 20.24 2.50
C LEU A 153 -9.73 21.24 2.96
N ALA A 154 -8.47 20.81 3.10
CA ALA A 154 -7.36 21.70 3.43
C ALA A 154 -7.03 22.67 2.29
N ASP A 155 -7.19 22.22 1.04
CA ASP A 155 -6.95 23.02 -0.18
C ASP A 155 -8.08 23.99 -0.53
N LYS A 156 -9.17 24.03 0.24
CA LYS A 156 -10.23 25.04 0.10
C LYS A 156 -9.90 26.26 0.97
N PRO A 157 -9.37 27.36 0.41
CA PRO A 157 -9.22 28.60 1.16
C PRO A 157 -10.61 29.17 1.48
N GLY A 158 -10.98 29.17 2.76
CA GLY A 158 -12.07 30.01 3.30
C GLY A 158 -13.50 29.57 2.98
N LEU A 159 -14.18 29.04 3.99
CA LEU A 159 -15.56 29.44 4.29
C LEU A 159 -15.50 30.63 5.25
#